data_AF-A0A9E4CT57-F1
#
_entry.id   AF-A0A9E4CT57-F1
#
_cell.length_a   1.000
_cell.length_b   1.000
_cell.length_c   1.000
_cell.angle_alpha   90.00
_cell.angle_beta   90.00
_cell.angle_gamma   90.00
#
_symmetry.space_group_name_H-M   'P 1'
#
loop_
_entity.id
_entity.type
_entity.pdbx_description
1 polymer ?
#
loop_
_entity_poly.entity_id
_entity_poly.type
_entity_poly.pdbx_seq_one_letter_code
_entity_poly.pdbx_strand_id
1 'polypeptide(L)'
;GLADADEPDVSTIVLLGITPISGGNVLGIGFADFIPVSVATEIDWKKTYINCFTAGIAGVRRARMPMVLPTEKDCIKAALSMCGRA
;
A
#
# COMPACT_ATOMS: atom_id res chain seq x y z
N GLY A 1 24.92 19.84 -10.80
CA GLY A 1 24.62 18.54 -10.15
C GLY A 1 23.84 18.87 -8.91
N LEU A 2 22.63 18.34 -8.77
CA LEU A 2 21.81 18.58 -7.58
C LEU A 2 22.07 17.43 -6.62
N ALA A 3 22.39 17.75 -5.37
CA ALA A 3 22.48 16.77 -4.31
C ALA A 3 21.07 16.20 -4.07
N ASP A 4 20.97 14.88 -3.99
CA ASP A 4 19.76 14.20 -3.51
C ASP A 4 19.63 14.40 -1.98
N ALA A 5 18.40 14.33 -1.47
CA ALA A 5 18.06 14.60 -0.07
C ALA A 5 18.45 13.45 0.90
N ASP A 6 18.51 13.75 2.20
CA ASP A 6 18.90 12.83 3.28
C ASP A 6 17.96 11.61 3.49
N GLU A 7 16.77 11.64 2.88
CA GLU A 7 15.72 10.62 2.98
C GLU A 7 15.10 10.31 1.60
N PRO A 8 14.53 9.10 1.39
CA PRO A 8 13.99 8.73 0.10
C PRO A 8 12.75 9.56 -0.27
N ASP A 9 12.83 10.26 -1.40
CA ASP A 9 11.67 10.88 -2.05
C ASP A 9 10.85 9.81 -2.78
N VAL A 10 9.78 9.35 -2.15
CA VAL A 10 8.94 8.27 -2.67
C VAL A 10 7.66 8.83 -3.27
N SER A 11 7.55 8.77 -4.60
CA SER A 11 6.36 9.24 -5.32
C SER A 11 5.21 8.24 -5.32
N THR A 12 5.51 6.93 -5.33
CA THR A 12 4.51 5.85 -5.39
C THR A 12 4.99 4.61 -4.64
N ILE A 13 4.06 3.90 -3.98
CA ILE A 13 4.29 2.67 -3.24
C ILE A 13 3.43 1.54 -3.80
N VAL A 14 4.05 0.39 -4.07
CA VAL A 14 3.35 -0.84 -4.48
C VAL A 14 3.49 -1.89 -3.38
N LEU A 15 2.37 -2.43 -2.90
CA LEU A 15 2.37 -3.58 -1.97
C LEU A 15 2.08 -4.86 -2.75
N LEU A 16 3.09 -5.73 -2.87
CA LEU A 16 3.05 -6.92 -3.74
C LEU A 16 2.61 -8.20 -3.03
N GLY A 17 2.63 -8.24 -1.70
CA GLY A 17 2.34 -9.45 -0.95
C GLY A 17 2.11 -9.17 0.53
N ILE A 18 1.47 -10.12 1.21
CA ILE A 18 1.35 -10.15 2.66
C ILE A 18 1.86 -11.49 3.18
N THR A 19 2.50 -11.48 4.35
CA THR A 19 3.05 -12.71 4.94
C THR A 19 1.95 -13.52 5.63
N PRO A 20 1.98 -14.87 5.62
CA PRO A 20 0.96 -15.68 6.28
C PRO A 20 0.73 -15.35 7.76
N ILE A 21 1.79 -14.95 8.49
CA ILE A 21 1.73 -14.58 9.91
C ILE A 21 0.87 -13.33 10.16
N SER A 22 0.61 -12.49 9.15
CA SER A 22 -0.32 -11.35 9.28
C SER A 22 -1.77 -11.80 9.43
N GLY A 23 -2.09 -13.03 9.00
CA GLY A 23 -3.44 -13.57 8.99
C GLY A 23 -4.43 -12.70 8.22
N GLY A 24 -3.99 -12.03 7.15
CA GLY A 24 -4.79 -11.12 6.34
C GLY A 24 -4.88 -9.68 6.88
N ASN A 25 -4.24 -9.38 8.01
CA ASN A 25 -4.23 -8.03 8.57
C ASN A 25 -3.26 -7.12 7.80
N VAL A 26 -3.75 -5.97 7.35
CA VAL A 26 -2.98 -5.00 6.57
C VAL A 26 -3.05 -3.59 7.15
N LEU A 27 -2.91 -3.46 8.48
CA LEU A 27 -2.79 -2.15 9.13
C LEU A 27 -1.63 -1.35 8.50
N GLY A 28 -1.96 -0.22 7.87
CA GLY A 28 -1.01 0.62 7.14
C GLY A 28 -1.12 0.54 5.62
N ILE A 29 -1.96 -0.34 5.07
CA ILE A 29 -2.16 -0.47 3.61
C ILE A 29 -2.56 0.84 2.92
N GLY A 30 -3.19 1.77 3.65
CA GLY A 30 -3.56 3.07 3.11
C GLY A 30 -2.39 3.99 2.76
N PHE A 31 -1.13 3.58 3.00
CA PHE A 31 0.06 4.24 2.49
C PHE A 31 0.52 3.69 1.13
N ALA A 32 -0.01 2.56 0.68
CA ALA A 32 0.26 2.03 -0.65
C ALA A 32 -0.67 2.69 -1.68
N ASP A 33 -0.17 2.85 -2.91
CA ASP A 33 -0.93 3.40 -4.03
C ASP A 33 -1.52 2.28 -4.90
N PHE A 34 -0.78 1.19 -5.08
CA PHE A 34 -1.18 0.05 -5.91
C PHE A 34 -1.01 -1.28 -5.19
N ILE A 35 -1.95 -2.20 -5.45
CA ILE A 35 -1.88 -3.61 -5.06
C ILE A 35 -2.36 -4.52 -6.20
N PRO A 36 -1.81 -5.73 -6.36
CA PRO A 36 -2.37 -6.71 -7.28
C PRO A 36 -3.66 -7.31 -6.72
N VAL A 37 -4.49 -7.89 -7.59
CA VAL A 37 -5.70 -8.63 -7.19
C VAL A 37 -5.36 -9.74 -6.17
N SER A 38 -4.21 -10.41 -6.31
CA SER A 38 -3.76 -11.44 -5.36
C SER A 38 -3.74 -10.93 -3.92
N VAL A 39 -3.07 -9.79 -3.68
CA VAL A 39 -3.05 -9.14 -2.36
C VAL A 39 -4.44 -8.75 -1.91
N ALA A 40 -5.23 -8.12 -2.78
CA ALA A 40 -6.58 -7.66 -2.43
C ALA A 40 -7.49 -8.79 -1.93
N THR A 41 -7.33 -10.00 -2.48
CA THR A 41 -8.11 -11.18 -2.09
C THR A 41 -7.67 -11.82 -0.77
N GLU A 42 -6.45 -11.56 -0.31
CA GLU A 42 -5.92 -12.11 0.94
C GLU A 42 -6.27 -11.25 2.17
N ILE A 43 -6.82 -10.05 1.97
CA ILE A 43 -7.09 -9.10 3.05
C ILE A 43 -8.29 -9.54 3.90
N ASP A 44 -8.07 -9.60 5.22
CA ASP A 44 -9.11 -9.66 6.22
C ASP A 44 -9.44 -8.24 6.70
N TRP A 45 -10.50 -7.66 6.13
CA TRP A 45 -10.94 -6.31 6.46
C TRP A 45 -11.43 -6.18 7.90
N LYS A 46 -11.99 -7.24 8.48
CA LYS A 46 -12.47 -7.20 9.87
C LYS A 46 -11.28 -7.02 10.81
N LYS A 47 -10.22 -7.82 10.67
CA LYS A 47 -8.99 -7.70 11.47
C LYS A 47 -8.31 -6.35 11.23
N THR A 48 -8.21 -5.94 9.97
CA THR A 48 -7.58 -4.67 9.59
C THR A 48 -8.30 -3.48 10.22
N TYR A 49 -9.64 -3.44 10.16
CA TYR A 49 -10.42 -2.35 10.74
C TYR A 49 -10.39 -2.33 12.26
N ILE A 50 -10.51 -3.48 12.93
CA ILE A 50 -10.40 -3.55 14.39
C ILE A 50 -9.06 -2.96 14.85
N ASN A 51 -7.95 -3.35 14.22
CA ASN A 51 -6.64 -2.82 14.57
C ASN A 51 -6.49 -1.34 14.22
N CYS A 52 -7.13 -0.86 13.16
CA CYS A 52 -7.10 0.55 12.83
C CYS A 52 -7.93 1.38 13.82
N PHE A 53 -9.05 0.87 14.33
CA PHE A 53 -9.83 1.57 15.36
C PHE A 53 -9.06 1.70 16.67
N THR A 54 -8.31 0.68 17.09
CA THR A 54 -7.49 0.75 18.30
C THR A 54 -6.28 1.67 18.16
N ALA A 55 -5.82 1.94 16.93
CA ALA A 55 -4.77 2.93 16.62
C ALA A 55 -5.26 4.39 16.66
N GLY A 56 -6.54 4.63 17.02
CA GLY A 56 -7.13 5.97 17.14
C GLY A 56 -7.41 6.64 15.80
N ILE A 57 -7.58 7.97 15.80
CA ILE A 57 -8.01 8.72 14.61
C ILE A 57 -7.06 8.57 13.41
N ALA A 58 -5.77 8.34 13.66
CA ALA A 58 -4.77 8.09 12.63
C ALA A 58 -5.03 6.77 11.86
N GLY A 59 -5.74 5.82 12.46
CA GLY A 59 -6.07 4.53 11.84
C GLY A 59 -7.04 4.63 10.67
N VAL A 60 -7.89 5.67 10.61
CA VAL A 60 -8.87 5.86 9.52
C VAL A 60 -8.19 5.96 8.15
N ARG A 61 -7.00 6.55 8.09
CA ARG A 61 -6.23 6.67 6.83
C ARG A 61 -5.43 5.41 6.51
N ARG A 62 -5.15 4.56 7.50
CA ARG A 62 -4.26 3.39 7.38
C ARG A 62 -4.94 2.15 6.78
N ALA A 63 -6.26 2.14 6.64
CA ALA A 63 -7.03 1.04 6.06
C ALA A 63 -7.76 1.41 4.76
N ARG A 64 -7.29 2.43 4.04
CA ARG A 64 -7.86 2.78 2.73
C ARG A 64 -7.43 1.74 1.69
N MET A 65 -8.36 1.33 0.83
CA MET A 65 -8.07 0.44 -0.28
C MET A 65 -7.23 1.18 -1.34
N PRO A 66 -6.02 0.69 -1.68
CA PRO A 66 -5.23 1.19 -2.81
C PRO A 66 -5.90 0.87 -4.16
N MET A 67 -5.33 1.37 -5.27
CA MET A 67 -5.78 0.94 -6.59
C MET A 67 -5.44 -0.54 -6.80
N VAL A 68 -6.44 -1.34 -7.17
CA VAL A 68 -6.27 -2.78 -7.41
C VAL A 68 -6.06 -3.03 -8.91
N LEU A 69 -4.94 -3.64 -9.28
CA LEU A 69 -4.60 -3.96 -10.67
C LEU A 69 -4.46 -5.48 -10.88
N PRO A 70 -4.62 -5.99 -12.12
CA PRO A 70 -4.74 -7.43 -12.36
C PRO A 70 -3.53 -8.25 -11.91
N THR A 71 -2.31 -7.72 -12.11
CA THR A 71 -1.06 -8.42 -11.80
C THR A 71 -0.05 -7.50 -11.13
N GLU A 72 0.94 -8.09 -10.44
CA GLU A 72 2.10 -7.37 -9.91
C GLU A 72 2.81 -6.53 -10.98
N LYS A 73 2.92 -7.07 -12.20
CA LYS A 73 3.55 -6.40 -13.34
C LYS A 73 2.79 -5.14 -13.74
N ASP A 74 1.45 -5.16 -13.67
CA ASP A 74 0.62 -4.00 -13.97
C ASP A 74 0.77 -2.92 -12.89
N CYS A 75 0.85 -3.33 -11.61
CA CYS A 75 1.14 -2.41 -10.49
C CYS A 75 2.48 -1.70 -10.66
N ILE A 76 3.53 -2.43 -10.99
CA ILE A 76 4.87 -1.86 -11.17
C ILE A 76 4.89 -0.90 -12.37
N LYS A 77 4.25 -1.27 -13.49
CA LYS A 77 4.13 -0.37 -14.65
C LYS A 77 3.38 0.91 -14.33
N ALA A 78 2.27 0.80 -13.59
CA ALA A 78 1.49 1.95 -13.17
C ALA A 78 2.31 2.88 -12.27
N ALA A 79 2.99 2.32 -11.26
CA ALA A 79 3.89 3.07 -10.39
C ALA A 79 4.97 3.82 -11.19
N LEU A 80 5.65 3.14 -12.13
CA LEU A 80 6.66 3.77 -12.99
C LEU A 80 6.09 4.90 -13.88
N SER A 81 4.84 4.78 -14.34
CA SER A 81 4.18 5.84 -15.11
C SER A 81 3.77 7.04 -14.26
N MET A 82 3.62 6.85 -12.95
CA MET A 82 3.11 7.86 -12.01
C MET A 82 4.20 8.45 -11.10
N CYS A 83 5.44 7.95 -11.16
CA CYS A 83 6.56 8.43 -10.35
C CYS A 83 7.45 9.47 -11.05
N GLY A 84 7.00 10.02 -12.18
CA GLY A 84 7.70 11.11 -12.87
C GLY A 84 7.59 12.43 -12.12
N ARG A 85 8.55 13.35 -12.35
CA ARG A 85 8.43 14.73 -11.87
C ARG A 85 7.34 15.46 -12.65
N ALA A 86 6.47 16.18 -11.93
CA ALA A 86 5.50 17.11 -12.51
C ALA A 86 6.18 18.36 -13.07
#